data_AF-A0A7C3LK68-F1
#
_entry.id   AF-A0A7C3LK68-F1
#
_cell.length_a   1.000
_cell.length_b   1.000
_cell.length_c   1.000
_cell.angle_alpha   90.00
_cell.angle_beta   90.00
_cell.angle_gamma   90.00
#
_symmetry.space_group_name_H-M   'P 1'
#
loop_
_entity.id
_entity.type
_entity.pdbx_description
1 polymer ?
#
loop_
_entity_poly.entity_id
_entity_poly.type
_entity_poly.pdbx_seq_one_letter_code
_entity_poly.pdbx_strand_id
1 'polypeptide(L)' 'AYRYLPETTEGFVTAEDMAARMAVAGFKKINFQRYMFGTIAIHQAEK' A
#
# COMPACT_ATOMS: atom_id res chain seq x y z
N ALA A 1 5.71 -23.64 6.57
CA ALA A 1 5.56 -22.21 6.20
C ALA A 1 4.42 -22.07 5.19
N TYR A 2 3.64 -20.99 5.24
CA TYR A 2 2.55 -20.74 4.29
C TYR A 2 3.12 -20.19 2.99
N ARG A 3 2.96 -20.93 1.88
CA ARG A 3 3.53 -20.56 0.58
C ARG A 3 2.97 -19.24 0.02
N TYR A 4 1.69 -18.96 0.27
CA TYR A 4 1.03 -17.76 -0.27
C TYR A 4 1.57 -16.45 0.32
N LEU A 5 2.15 -16.46 1.52
CA LEU A 5 2.54 -15.21 2.19
C LEU A 5 3.69 -14.48 1.48
N PRO A 6 4.84 -15.11 1.17
CA PRO A 6 5.88 -14.45 0.38
C PRO A 6 5.38 -14.09 -1.03
N GLU A 7 4.65 -15.01 -1.69
CA GLU A 7 4.12 -14.78 -3.04
C GLU A 7 3.20 -13.54 -3.12
N THR A 8 2.31 -13.38 -2.15
CA THR A 8 1.38 -12.23 -2.10
C THR A 8 2.07 -10.94 -1.67
N THR A 9 3.10 -11.03 -0.83
CA THR A 9 3.85 -9.85 -0.37
C THR A 9 4.75 -9.29 -1.49
N GLU A 10 5.47 -10.17 -2.20
CA GLU A 10 6.32 -9.78 -3.34
C GLU A 10 5.51 -9.25 -4.53
N GLY A 11 4.31 -9.79 -4.75
CA GLY A 11 3.38 -9.32 -5.78
C GLY A 11 2.55 -8.09 -5.38
N PHE A 12 2.70 -7.58 -4.16
CA PHE A 12 1.95 -6.40 -3.73
C PHE A 12 2.51 -5.13 -4.37
N VAL A 13 1.62 -4.16 -4.60
CA VAL A 13 1.99 -2.89 -5.24
C VAL A 13 2.81 -1.99 -4.34
N THR A 14 3.52 -1.05 -4.96
CA THR A 14 4.23 0.01 -4.22
C THR A 14 3.26 0.90 -3.44
N ALA A 15 3.77 1.65 -2.46
CA ALA A 15 2.96 2.56 -1.66
C ALA A 15 2.32 3.67 -2.52
N GLU A 16 3.03 4.14 -3.54
CA GLU A 16 2.61 5.15 -4.51
C GLU A 16 1.51 4.60 -5.43
N ASP A 17 1.71 3.40 -5.99
CA ASP A 17 0.69 2.76 -6.82
C ASP A 17 -0.59 2.48 -6.01
N MET A 18 -0.45 2.10 -4.74
CA MET A 18 -1.60 1.97 -3.85
C MET A 18 -2.30 3.31 -3.63
N ALA A 19 -1.57 4.39 -3.40
CA ALA A 19 -2.15 5.73 -3.25
C ALA A 19 -2.87 6.18 -4.54
N ALA A 20 -2.31 5.90 -5.72
CA ALA A 20 -2.96 6.16 -7.01
C ALA A 20 -4.26 5.35 -7.16
N ARG A 21 -4.24 4.07 -6.78
CA ARG A 21 -5.45 3.22 -6.78
C ARG A 21 -6.51 3.73 -5.80
N MET A 22 -6.11 4.22 -4.63
CA MET A 22 -7.02 4.87 -3.68
C MET A 22 -7.67 6.12 -4.27
N ALA A 23 -6.92 6.94 -5.00
CA ALA A 23 -7.46 8.13 -5.67
C ALA A 23 -8.48 7.76 -6.75
N VAL A 24 -8.20 6.73 -7.56
CA VAL A 24 -9.14 6.19 -8.56
C VAL A 24 -10.41 5.65 -7.90
N ALA A 25 -10.28 5.07 -6.71
CA ALA A 25 -11.42 4.60 -5.90
C ALA A 25 -12.22 5.73 -5.22
N GLY A 26 -11.82 7.00 -5.38
CA GLY A 26 -12.53 8.18 -4.90
C GLY A 26 -12.10 8.68 -3.52
N PHE A 27 -11.07 8.09 -2.90
CA PHE A 27 -10.52 8.61 -1.65
C PHE A 27 -9.83 9.96 -1.87
N LYS A 28 -9.86 10.81 -0.85
CA LYS A 28 -9.28 12.15 -0.85
C LYS A 28 -8.29 12.31 0.31
N LYS A 29 -7.43 13.34 0.23
CA LYS A 29 -6.38 13.62 1.22
C LYS A 29 -5.57 12.36 1.57
N ILE A 30 -5.19 11.62 0.53
CA ILE A 30 -4.44 10.38 0.66
C ILE A 30 -3.00 10.71 1.04
N ASN A 31 -2.54 10.15 2.15
CA ASN A 31 -1.15 10.22 2.56
C ASN A 31 -0.67 8.83 2.97
N PHE A 32 0.62 8.58 2.84
CA PHE A 32 1.21 7.35 3.36
C PHE A 32 2.59 7.61 3.95
N GLN A 33 2.98 6.74 4.87
CA GLN A 33 4.32 6.74 5.45
C GLN A 33 4.94 5.36 5.33
N ARG A 34 6.20 5.31 4.86
CA ARG A 34 7.00 4.09 4.80
C ARG A 34 7.73 3.87 6.11
N TYR A 35 7.85 2.61 6.49
CA TYR A 35 8.56 2.12 7.66
C TYR A 35 9.54 1.02 7.24
N MET A 36 10.48 0.68 8.13
CA MET A 36 11.40 -0.45 7.94
C MET A 36 12.08 -0.41 6.56
N PHE A 37 12.65 0.75 6.22
CA PHE A 37 13.33 0.99 4.93
C PHE A 37 12.47 0.70 3.69
N GLY A 38 11.16 0.91 3.79
CA GLY A 38 10.22 0.71 2.67
C GLY A 38 9.59 -0.67 2.61
N THR A 39 9.86 -1.55 3.58
CA THR A 39 9.23 -2.88 3.65
C THR A 39 7.73 -2.79 3.94
N ILE A 40 7.29 -1.75 4.67
CA ILE A 40 5.90 -1.55 5.06
C ILE A 40 5.51 -0.09 4.77
N ALA A 41 4.27 0.13 4.35
CA ALA A 41 3.67 1.45 4.30
C ALA A 41 2.31 1.45 5.01
N ILE A 42 2.00 2.54 5.72
CA ILE A 42 0.67 2.79 6.30
C ILE A 42 0.02 3.93 5.51
N HIS A 43 -1.21 3.70 5.02
CA HIS A 43 -1.99 4.67 4.27
C HIS A 43 -3.14 5.21 5.11
N GLN A 44 -3.38 6.52 5.01
CA GLN A 44 -4.54 7.20 5.57
C GLN A 44 -5.23 8.02 4.47
N ALA A 45 -6.57 8.04 4.48
CA ALA A 45 -7.35 8.84 3.55
C ALA A 45 -8.77 9.11 4.10
N GLU A 46 -9.41 10.14 3.54
CA GLU A 46 -10.82 10.47 3.77
C GLU A 46 -11.67 9.96 2.60
N LYS A 47 -12.92 9.58 2.86
CA LYS A 47 -13.87 9.15 1.83
C LYS A 47 -14.82 10.28 1.43
#